data_AF-A0A8I0IJL7-F1
#
_entry.id   AF-A0A8I0IJL7-F1
#
_cell.length_a   1.000
_cell.length_b   1.000
_cell.length_c   1.000
_cell.angle_alpha   90.00
_cell.angle_beta   90.00
_cell.angle_gamma   90.00
#
_symmetry.space_group_name_H-M   'P 1'
#
loop_
_entity.id
_entity.type
_entity.pdbx_description
1 polymer ?
#
loop_
_entity_poly.entity_id
_entity_poly.type
_entity_poly.pdbx_seq_one_letter_code
_entity_poly.pdbx_strand_id
1 'polypeptide(L)'
;MSTTDDPTTANPVGLDRAGYDPSFLTVDVPLPALHTLARELPYVHFTVLLDPVRRLAALTAVNIDGSSLLDLGRGDDWHLDERVPDDEQTGPEVYASNDLDRGHLVRRRDPVWGEPVVAAAANVDTFSFTNAAPQAAEFNQSRELWLGLEDQVLQYASTHRQRLTVFTAPVLLDDDAPYRGIRLPRRFFKIAAWTTSDGGSLRTAAYLLDQSPELDGVDLEAAFARAHEQGDPPPLGPYRTYQVPVRDIAEMTGFDLAQLAEADTLRPVPTIEPPDGIREGWVPLTSVDQLSF
;
A
#
# COMPACT_ATOMS: atom_id res chain seq x y z
N MET A 1 29.19 7.00 34.10
CA MET A 1 27.97 7.52 33.46
C MET A 1 27.44 6.38 32.61
N SER A 2 26.33 5.80 33.04
CA SER A 2 25.69 4.64 32.41
C SER A 2 25.00 5.10 31.13
N THR A 3 25.34 4.50 30.00
CA THR A 3 24.54 4.58 28.78
C THR A 3 23.31 3.72 29.00
N THR A 4 22.15 4.38 29.08
CA THR A 4 20.85 3.72 29.00
C THR A 4 20.62 3.33 27.55
N ASP A 5 20.62 2.02 27.28
CA ASP A 5 20.11 1.47 26.01
C ASP A 5 18.63 1.86 25.87
N ASP A 6 18.29 2.48 24.75
CA ASP A 6 16.91 2.81 24.37
C ASP A 6 16.23 1.50 23.89
N PRO A 7 15.17 1.02 24.58
CA PRO A 7 14.55 -0.27 24.28
C PRO A 7 13.74 -0.29 22.98
N THR A 8 13.76 0.78 22.17
CA THR A 8 12.96 0.92 20.95
C THR A 8 13.55 0.30 19.69
N THR A 9 14.78 -0.23 19.74
CA THR A 9 15.52 -0.71 18.53
C THR A 9 15.73 -2.21 18.47
N ALA A 10 15.36 -2.97 19.51
CA ALA A 10 15.57 -4.42 19.53
C ALA A 10 14.35 -5.15 18.98
N ASN A 11 14.54 -5.87 17.87
CA ASN A 11 13.58 -6.82 17.33
C ASN A 11 13.36 -7.93 18.39
N PRO A 12 12.19 -8.03 19.06
CA PRO A 12 12.03 -8.97 20.15
C PRO A 12 12.04 -10.40 19.59
N VAL A 13 13.15 -11.10 19.83
CA VAL A 13 13.31 -12.51 19.47
C VAL A 13 12.20 -13.32 20.14
N GLY A 14 11.41 -14.06 19.35
CA GLY A 14 10.40 -15.00 19.84
C GLY A 14 8.95 -14.52 19.81
N LEU A 15 8.65 -13.37 19.22
CA LEU A 15 7.27 -12.98 18.91
C LEU A 15 6.75 -13.76 17.69
N ASP A 16 5.54 -14.31 17.80
CA ASP A 16 4.88 -14.97 16.68
C ASP A 16 4.42 -13.93 15.66
N ARG A 17 5.01 -13.97 14.46
CA ARG A 17 4.60 -13.16 13.31
C ARG A 17 3.54 -13.93 12.55
N ALA A 18 2.32 -13.93 13.10
CA ALA A 18 1.19 -14.64 12.51
C ALA A 18 0.74 -14.05 11.16
N GLY A 19 1.18 -12.84 10.82
CA GLY A 19 0.81 -12.17 9.58
C GLY A 19 -0.54 -11.45 9.67
N TYR A 20 -1.13 -11.29 8.48
CA TYR A 20 -2.51 -10.91 8.27
C TYR A 20 -3.46 -12.02 8.71
N ASP A 21 -4.47 -11.68 9.52
CA ASP A 21 -5.57 -12.53 9.94
C ASP A 21 -6.79 -12.32 9.02
N PRO A 22 -7.20 -13.32 8.22
CA PRO A 22 -8.37 -13.23 7.36
C PRO A 22 -9.69 -13.18 8.15
N SER A 23 -9.70 -13.63 9.41
CA SER A 23 -10.87 -13.64 10.30
C SER A 23 -10.94 -12.41 11.22
N PHE A 24 -10.12 -11.40 10.96
CA PHE A 24 -10.01 -10.21 11.82
C PHE A 24 -11.30 -9.38 11.90
N LEU A 25 -12.04 -9.34 10.78
CA LEU A 25 -13.36 -8.72 10.66
C LEU A 25 -14.45 -9.77 10.95
N THR A 26 -15.69 -9.31 11.19
CA THR A 26 -16.84 -10.22 11.41
C THR A 26 -17.14 -11.11 10.19
N VAL A 27 -16.74 -10.66 8.99
CA VAL A 27 -16.79 -11.42 7.75
C VAL A 27 -15.36 -11.75 7.37
N ASP A 28 -15.08 -13.03 7.08
CA ASP A 28 -13.76 -13.46 6.63
C ASP A 28 -13.38 -12.74 5.33
N VAL A 29 -12.18 -12.17 5.30
CA VAL A 29 -11.58 -11.54 4.12
C VAL A 29 -10.24 -12.23 3.85
N PRO A 30 -10.20 -13.27 3.00
CA PRO A 30 -8.96 -13.96 2.68
C PRO A 30 -7.98 -13.05 1.91
N LEU A 31 -6.70 -13.44 1.91
CA LEU A 31 -5.75 -12.88 0.95
C LEU A 31 -6.25 -13.17 -0.48
N PRO A 32 -6.33 -12.17 -1.37
CA PRO A 32 -6.63 -12.37 -2.78
C PRO A 32 -5.71 -13.40 -3.41
N ALA A 33 -6.24 -14.25 -4.29
CA ALA A 33 -5.42 -15.17 -5.06
C ALA A 33 -4.63 -14.40 -6.13
N LEU A 34 -3.33 -14.68 -6.23
CA LEU A 34 -2.44 -14.11 -7.24
C LEU A 34 -2.28 -15.08 -8.41
N HIS A 35 -2.13 -14.55 -9.62
CA HIS A 35 -1.81 -15.34 -10.81
C HIS A 35 -0.30 -15.60 -10.99
N THR A 36 0.54 -14.94 -10.19
CA THR A 36 2.00 -15.10 -10.18
C THR A 36 2.46 -15.79 -8.90
N LEU A 37 3.65 -16.40 -8.96
CA LEU A 37 4.28 -16.98 -7.77
C LEU A 37 4.74 -15.84 -6.86
N ALA A 38 4.23 -15.83 -5.63
CA ALA A 38 4.68 -14.91 -4.59
C ALA A 38 5.18 -15.68 -3.37
N ARG A 39 6.18 -15.13 -2.69
CA ARG A 39 6.65 -15.57 -1.38
C ARG A 39 5.83 -14.87 -0.31
N GLU A 40 5.14 -15.65 0.52
CA GLU A 40 4.41 -15.12 1.66
C GLU A 40 5.36 -14.82 2.82
N LEU A 41 5.34 -13.58 3.28
CA LEU A 41 6.15 -13.07 4.37
C LEU A 41 5.21 -12.51 5.45
N PRO A 42 4.87 -13.32 6.47
CA PRO A 42 4.08 -12.83 7.57
C PRO A 42 4.96 -11.96 8.50
N TYR A 43 4.41 -10.83 8.91
CA TYR A 43 4.92 -9.88 9.90
C TYR A 43 3.90 -9.70 11.02
N VAL A 44 4.18 -8.87 12.02
CA VAL A 44 3.19 -8.59 13.06
C VAL A 44 2.01 -7.78 12.49
N HIS A 45 0.82 -8.38 12.45
CA HIS A 45 -0.46 -7.83 11.97
C HIS A 45 -0.59 -7.56 10.47
N PHE A 46 0.42 -7.91 9.67
CA PHE A 46 0.36 -7.78 8.22
C PHE A 46 1.15 -8.87 7.51
N THR A 47 0.78 -9.14 6.26
CA THR A 47 1.49 -10.06 5.38
C THR A 47 1.91 -9.33 4.11
N VAL A 48 3.12 -9.61 3.64
CA VAL A 48 3.60 -9.22 2.32
C VAL A 48 3.62 -10.47 1.43
N LEU A 49 3.01 -10.37 0.25
CA LEU A 49 3.18 -11.33 -0.84
C LEU A 49 4.22 -10.76 -1.80
N LEU A 50 5.46 -11.22 -1.66
CA LEU A 50 6.61 -10.72 -2.42
C LEU A 50 6.72 -11.42 -3.77
N ASP A 51 6.78 -10.66 -4.86
CA ASP A 51 7.15 -11.20 -6.17
C ASP A 51 8.69 -11.19 -6.30
N PRO A 52 9.34 -12.36 -6.35
CA PRO A 52 10.81 -12.44 -6.35
C PRO A 52 11.44 -11.96 -7.66
N VAL A 53 10.69 -11.94 -8.76
CA VAL A 53 11.16 -11.45 -10.07
C VAL A 53 11.08 -9.93 -10.12
N ARG A 54 9.98 -9.36 -9.62
CA ARG A 54 9.79 -7.92 -9.51
C ARG A 54 10.59 -7.31 -8.36
N ARG A 55 10.99 -8.13 -7.38
CA ARG A 55 11.68 -7.73 -6.15
C ARG A 55 10.88 -6.74 -5.30
N LEU A 56 9.56 -6.75 -5.47
CA LEU A 56 8.60 -5.83 -4.86
C LEU A 56 7.39 -6.65 -4.39
N ALA A 57 6.66 -6.13 -3.41
CA ALA A 57 5.39 -6.74 -3.02
C ALA A 57 4.42 -6.75 -4.22
N ALA A 58 3.89 -7.92 -4.55
CA ALA A 58 2.71 -8.04 -5.40
C ALA A 58 1.45 -7.58 -4.64
N LEU A 59 1.41 -7.82 -3.33
CA LEU A 59 0.32 -7.39 -2.46
C LEU A 59 0.82 -7.27 -1.03
N THR A 60 0.34 -6.27 -0.29
CA THR A 60 0.36 -6.29 1.17
C THR A 60 -1.05 -6.27 1.73
N ALA A 61 -1.25 -6.88 2.89
CA ALA A 61 -2.51 -6.88 3.63
C ALA A 61 -2.22 -6.62 5.10
N VAL A 62 -2.88 -5.63 5.70
CA VAL A 62 -2.73 -5.26 7.12
C VAL A 62 -4.06 -5.26 7.83
N ASN A 63 -4.08 -5.76 9.06
CA ASN A 63 -5.18 -5.58 9.99
C ASN A 63 -4.91 -4.37 10.89
N ILE A 64 -5.91 -3.51 11.05
CA ILE A 64 -5.86 -2.31 11.89
C ILE A 64 -6.93 -2.43 12.97
N ASP A 65 -6.52 -2.51 14.23
CA ASP A 65 -7.43 -2.39 15.36
C ASP A 65 -7.46 -0.95 15.88
N GLY A 66 -8.41 -0.16 15.35
CA GLY A 66 -8.61 1.23 15.78
C GLY A 66 -8.88 1.40 17.29
N SER A 67 -9.26 0.33 17.99
CA SER A 67 -9.59 0.35 19.40
C SER A 67 -8.36 0.29 20.33
N SER A 68 -7.21 -0.13 19.79
CA SER A 68 -5.98 -0.43 20.53
C SER A 68 -4.70 0.13 19.89
N LEU A 69 -4.83 1.09 18.96
CA LEU A 69 -3.70 1.81 18.36
C LEU A 69 -2.80 2.48 19.39
N LEU A 70 -1.49 2.39 19.19
CA LEU A 70 -0.46 3.04 19.99
C LEU A 70 0.30 4.06 19.13
N ASP A 71 0.62 5.22 19.73
CA ASP A 71 1.48 6.21 19.10
C ASP A 71 2.93 5.97 19.52
N LEU A 72 3.67 5.28 18.65
CA LEU A 72 5.10 5.05 18.82
C LEU A 72 5.90 6.00 17.93
N GLY A 73 7.06 6.42 18.43
CA GLY A 73 8.01 7.24 17.68
C GLY A 73 8.38 6.63 16.33
N ARG A 74 8.76 7.50 15.40
CA ARG A 74 9.24 7.09 14.07
C ARG A 74 10.72 6.70 14.17
N GLY A 75 11.05 5.49 13.72
CA GLY A 75 12.42 5.09 13.36
C GLY A 75 12.74 5.41 11.89
N ASP A 76 13.94 5.04 11.44
CA ASP A 76 14.32 4.97 10.02
C ASP A 76 15.19 3.72 9.75
N ASP A 77 14.94 2.65 10.52
CA ASP A 77 15.76 1.44 10.58
C ASP A 77 15.41 0.47 9.45
N TRP A 78 15.60 0.95 8.21
CA TRP A 78 15.36 0.14 7.02
C TRP A 78 16.33 -1.03 6.93
N HIS A 79 15.79 -2.21 6.67
CA HIS A 79 16.56 -3.45 6.62
C HIS A 79 16.02 -4.41 5.56
N LEU A 80 16.90 -5.27 5.05
CA LEU A 80 16.51 -6.40 4.19
C LEU A 80 15.85 -7.47 5.05
N ASP A 81 14.92 -8.22 4.46
CA ASP A 81 14.36 -9.40 5.11
C ASP A 81 15.31 -10.58 4.92
N GLU A 82 15.90 -11.09 5.99
CA GLU A 82 16.86 -12.20 5.96
C GLU A 82 16.26 -13.52 5.44
N ARG A 83 14.92 -13.65 5.39
CA ARG A 83 14.21 -14.81 4.83
C ARG A 83 14.21 -14.80 3.29
N VAL A 84 14.64 -13.69 2.68
CA VAL A 84 14.61 -13.47 1.24
C VAL A 84 16.04 -13.27 0.72
N PRO A 85 16.44 -13.96 -0.35
CA PRO A 85 17.71 -13.68 -1.01
C PRO A 85 17.84 -12.20 -1.43
N ASP A 86 19.04 -11.63 -1.32
CA ASP A 86 19.31 -10.23 -1.68
C ASP A 86 18.92 -9.90 -3.13
N ASP A 87 18.96 -10.87 -4.04
CA ASP A 87 18.59 -10.72 -5.45
C ASP A 87 17.10 -11.00 -5.76
N GLU A 88 16.29 -11.27 -4.74
CA GLU A 88 14.83 -11.44 -4.82
C GLU A 88 14.06 -10.30 -4.12
N GLN A 89 14.75 -9.30 -3.56
CA GLN A 89 14.13 -8.12 -2.93
C GLN A 89 14.83 -6.82 -3.34
N THR A 90 14.11 -5.71 -3.22
CA THR A 90 14.67 -4.37 -3.42
C THR A 90 15.50 -3.99 -2.18
N GLY A 91 16.65 -3.36 -2.37
CA GLY A 91 17.46 -2.85 -1.28
C GLY A 91 17.76 -1.35 -1.37
N PRO A 92 18.64 -0.83 -0.49
CA PRO A 92 18.98 0.59 -0.41
C PRO A 92 19.60 1.14 -1.72
N GLU A 93 20.19 0.29 -2.55
CA GLU A 93 20.81 0.65 -3.83
C GLU A 93 19.81 1.27 -4.82
N VAL A 94 18.53 0.91 -4.75
CA VAL A 94 17.49 1.50 -5.60
C VAL A 94 17.19 2.94 -5.21
N TYR A 95 17.41 3.32 -3.95
CA TYR A 95 17.06 4.64 -3.39
C TYR A 95 18.28 5.59 -3.25
N ALA A 96 19.48 5.12 -3.60
CA ALA A 96 20.71 5.89 -3.40
C ALA A 96 20.85 7.02 -4.43
N SER A 97 20.98 8.27 -3.96
CA SER A 97 21.28 9.43 -4.83
C SER A 97 20.25 9.62 -5.96
N ASN A 98 18.97 9.60 -5.61
CA ASN A 98 17.84 9.94 -6.47
C ASN A 98 16.71 10.54 -5.61
N ASP A 99 15.63 10.96 -6.26
CA ASP A 99 14.44 11.53 -5.60
C ASP A 99 13.34 10.47 -5.37
N LEU A 100 13.71 9.19 -5.26
CA LEU A 100 12.79 8.12 -4.88
C LEU A 100 12.85 7.89 -3.37
N ASP A 101 11.70 8.02 -2.74
CA ASP A 101 11.48 7.63 -1.35
C ASP A 101 11.21 6.13 -1.22
N ARG A 102 11.55 5.59 -0.05
CA ARG A 102 11.16 4.27 0.44
C ARG A 102 9.68 4.32 0.86
N GLY A 103 8.79 4.32 -0.14
CA GLY A 103 7.35 4.41 0.04
C GLY A 103 6.79 3.17 0.72
N HIS A 104 6.23 3.33 1.92
CA HIS A 104 5.61 2.23 2.65
C HIS A 104 4.34 1.76 1.94
N LEU A 105 4.16 0.44 1.83
CA LEU A 105 2.91 -0.16 1.34
C LEU A 105 1.94 -0.43 2.50
N VAL A 106 2.42 -1.14 3.54
CA VAL A 106 1.80 -1.07 4.87
C VAL A 106 2.38 0.12 5.58
N ARG A 107 1.54 1.12 5.85
CA ARG A 107 1.95 2.33 6.53
C ARG A 107 2.41 1.99 7.94
N ARG A 108 3.50 2.62 8.38
CA ARG A 108 4.12 2.45 9.71
C ARG A 108 3.13 2.33 10.87
N ARG A 109 2.07 3.16 10.91
CA ARG A 109 1.14 3.23 12.05
C ARG A 109 0.03 2.19 12.01
N ASP A 110 -0.24 1.61 10.84
CA ASP A 110 -1.40 0.73 10.63
C ASP A 110 -1.34 -0.55 11.49
N PRO A 111 -0.19 -1.25 11.60
CA PRO A 111 -0.11 -2.46 12.43
C PRO A 111 0.26 -2.17 13.90
N VAL A 112 0.40 -0.89 14.30
CA VAL A 112 0.93 -0.51 15.63
C VAL A 112 -0.22 -0.41 16.64
N TRP A 113 -0.69 -1.58 17.08
CA TRP A 113 -1.78 -1.72 18.05
C TRP A 113 -1.57 -2.93 18.98
N GLY A 114 -2.35 -3.01 20.05
CA GLY A 114 -2.29 -4.12 21.02
C GLY A 114 -1.25 -3.92 22.12
N GLU A 115 -0.64 -5.02 22.57
CA GLU A 115 0.38 -4.98 23.63
C GLU A 115 1.62 -4.19 23.19
N PRO A 116 2.23 -3.34 24.05
CA PRO A 116 3.34 -2.47 23.64
C PRO A 116 4.52 -3.17 22.96
N VAL A 117 4.86 -4.40 23.39
CA VAL A 117 5.93 -5.20 22.78
C VAL A 117 5.56 -5.70 21.38
N VAL A 118 4.28 -6.01 21.15
CA VAL A 118 3.74 -6.43 19.85
C VAL A 118 3.73 -5.22 18.90
N ALA A 119 3.21 -4.09 19.37
CA ALA A 119 3.15 -2.85 18.59
C ALA A 119 4.55 -2.32 18.23
N ALA A 120 5.53 -2.43 19.14
CA ALA A 120 6.91 -2.08 18.84
C ALA A 120 7.53 -3.00 17.77
N ALA A 121 7.27 -4.30 17.84
CA ALA A 121 7.70 -5.25 16.81
C ALA A 121 7.07 -4.95 15.45
N ALA A 122 5.75 -4.68 15.41
CA ALA A 122 5.06 -4.23 14.20
C ALA A 122 5.66 -2.96 13.60
N ASN A 123 5.97 -1.96 14.45
CA ASN A 123 6.59 -0.72 14.01
C ASN A 123 7.94 -0.99 13.32
N VAL A 124 8.79 -1.87 13.88
CA VAL A 124 10.06 -2.28 13.26
C VAL A 124 9.82 -3.03 11.94
N ASP A 125 8.92 -4.01 11.94
CA ASP A 125 8.62 -4.84 10.76
C ASP A 125 8.20 -3.99 9.54
N THR A 126 7.55 -2.83 9.75
CA THR A 126 7.16 -1.93 8.65
C THR A 126 8.34 -1.31 7.88
N PHE A 127 9.55 -1.31 8.46
CA PHE A 127 10.78 -0.83 7.81
C PHE A 127 11.54 -1.92 7.04
N SER A 128 10.95 -3.10 6.86
CA SER A 128 11.50 -4.09 5.91
C SER A 128 11.37 -3.57 4.47
N PHE A 129 12.42 -3.68 3.65
CA PHE A 129 12.36 -3.25 2.24
C PHE A 129 11.34 -4.04 1.41
N THR A 130 10.96 -5.25 1.82
CA THR A 130 9.87 -6.02 1.20
C THR A 130 8.50 -5.33 1.33
N ASN A 131 8.34 -4.44 2.31
CA ASN A 131 7.17 -3.59 2.51
C ASN A 131 7.30 -2.20 1.83
N ALA A 132 8.38 -1.97 1.08
CA ALA A 132 8.60 -0.72 0.35
C ALA A 132 8.47 -0.89 -1.15
N ALA A 133 8.06 0.20 -1.80
CA ALA A 133 8.22 0.38 -3.23
C ALA A 133 8.77 1.78 -3.53
N PRO A 134 9.50 1.97 -4.64
CA PRO A 134 10.02 3.27 -4.99
C PRO A 134 8.91 4.21 -5.43
N GLN A 135 8.82 5.31 -4.70
CA GLN A 135 7.84 6.37 -4.91
C GLN A 135 8.56 7.69 -5.07
N ALA A 136 8.23 8.50 -6.07
CA ALA A 136 8.77 9.84 -6.21
C ALA A 136 8.50 10.65 -4.93
N ALA A 137 9.48 11.43 -4.45
CA ALA A 137 9.36 12.15 -3.19
C ALA A 137 8.13 13.05 -3.12
N GLU A 138 7.81 13.77 -4.21
CA GLU A 138 6.60 14.60 -4.29
C GLU A 138 5.31 13.78 -4.17
N PHE A 139 5.29 12.58 -4.75
CA PHE A 139 4.16 11.66 -4.67
C PHE A 139 3.99 11.10 -3.25
N ASN A 140 5.07 10.56 -2.67
CA ASN A 140 5.06 9.93 -1.35
C ASN A 140 4.77 10.93 -0.21
N GLN A 141 5.26 12.16 -0.34
CA GLN A 141 5.15 13.19 0.70
C GLN A 141 3.93 14.11 0.53
N SER A 142 3.16 13.96 -0.55
CA SER A 142 1.98 14.79 -0.79
C SER A 142 0.88 14.49 0.23
N ARG A 143 0.52 15.51 1.02
CA ARG A 143 -0.61 15.51 1.95
C ARG A 143 -1.96 15.58 1.26
N GLU A 144 -2.00 16.06 0.03
CA GLU A 144 -3.25 16.31 -0.68
C GLU A 144 -3.89 15.01 -1.20
N LEU A 145 -3.15 13.90 -1.23
CA LEU A 145 -3.55 12.70 -1.96
C LEU A 145 -3.24 11.40 -1.21
N TRP A 146 -1.96 11.00 -1.10
CA TRP A 146 -1.59 9.69 -0.53
C TRP A 146 -1.56 9.69 1.00
N LEU A 147 -0.83 10.62 1.61
CA LEU A 147 -0.77 10.75 3.08
C LEU A 147 -2.14 11.15 3.66
N GLY A 148 -2.90 11.96 2.92
CA GLY A 148 -4.24 12.38 3.32
C GLY A 148 -5.23 11.21 3.41
N LEU A 149 -5.23 10.32 2.40
CA LEU A 149 -6.01 9.07 2.42
C LEU A 149 -5.63 8.20 3.63
N GLU A 150 -4.34 8.02 3.85
CA GLU A 150 -3.82 7.21 4.97
C GLU A 150 -4.21 7.75 6.35
N ASP A 151 -4.11 9.06 6.54
CA ASP A 151 -4.49 9.68 7.80
C ASP A 151 -6.01 9.60 8.03
N GLN A 152 -6.84 9.75 6.99
CA GLN A 152 -8.29 9.62 7.12
C GLN A 152 -8.72 8.19 7.47
N VAL A 153 -8.15 7.17 6.82
CA VAL A 153 -8.44 5.76 7.13
C VAL A 153 -8.12 5.47 8.60
N LEU A 154 -6.92 5.85 9.06
CA LEU A 154 -6.48 5.59 10.43
C LEU A 154 -7.24 6.44 11.47
N GLN A 155 -7.56 7.70 11.14
CA GLN A 155 -8.36 8.58 11.99
C GLN A 155 -9.77 8.04 12.13
N TYR A 156 -10.41 7.62 11.04
CA TYR A 156 -11.73 7.00 11.06
C TYR A 156 -11.72 5.75 11.93
N ALA A 157 -10.73 4.87 11.74
CA ALA A 157 -10.54 3.66 12.56
C ALA A 157 -10.46 3.99 14.05
N SER A 158 -9.59 4.93 14.42
CA SER A 158 -9.36 5.34 15.80
C SER A 158 -10.60 6.00 16.43
N THR A 159 -11.20 6.98 15.75
CA THR A 159 -12.36 7.71 16.23
C THR A 159 -13.57 6.80 16.45
N HIS A 160 -13.81 5.85 15.54
CA HIS A 160 -14.96 4.95 15.61
C HIS A 160 -14.64 3.61 16.27
N ARG A 161 -13.39 3.40 16.73
CA ARG A 161 -12.89 2.12 17.26
C ARG A 161 -13.16 0.96 16.31
N GLN A 162 -13.06 1.24 15.01
CA GLN A 162 -13.41 0.34 13.93
C GLN A 162 -12.20 -0.54 13.60
N ARG A 163 -12.46 -1.83 13.33
CA ARG A 163 -11.49 -2.73 12.72
C ARG A 163 -11.51 -2.57 11.21
N LEU A 164 -10.33 -2.48 10.62
CA LEU A 164 -10.14 -2.41 9.18
C LEU A 164 -9.17 -3.49 8.71
N THR A 165 -9.41 -3.97 7.50
CA THR A 165 -8.39 -4.62 6.67
C THR A 165 -8.03 -3.67 5.55
N VAL A 166 -6.74 -3.50 5.26
CA VAL A 166 -6.28 -2.69 4.13
C VAL A 166 -5.34 -3.50 3.26
N PHE A 167 -5.62 -3.50 1.95
CA PHE A 167 -4.75 -4.03 0.93
C PHE A 167 -4.06 -2.89 0.20
N THR A 168 -2.74 -2.96 0.03
CA THR A 168 -1.95 -1.96 -0.70
C THR A 168 -0.94 -2.65 -1.60
N ALA A 169 -0.78 -2.19 -2.84
CA ALA A 169 0.31 -2.65 -3.69
C ALA A 169 0.62 -1.68 -4.83
N PRO A 170 1.83 -1.75 -5.41
CA PRO A 170 2.04 -1.28 -6.77
C PRO A 170 1.20 -2.07 -7.78
N VAL A 171 0.80 -1.43 -8.87
CA VAL A 171 0.31 -2.12 -10.06
C VAL A 171 1.55 -2.51 -10.88
N LEU A 172 1.86 -3.81 -10.90
CA LEU A 172 3.06 -4.34 -11.55
C LEU A 172 2.77 -4.66 -13.01
N LEU A 173 3.09 -3.73 -13.91
CA LEU A 173 2.85 -3.87 -15.35
C LEU A 173 4.10 -4.34 -16.08
N ASP A 174 3.92 -5.06 -17.19
CA ASP A 174 5.06 -5.63 -17.91
C ASP A 174 5.95 -4.59 -18.58
N ASP A 175 5.37 -3.43 -18.91
CA ASP A 175 6.01 -2.28 -19.53
C ASP A 175 6.65 -1.30 -18.52
N ASP A 176 6.59 -1.59 -17.22
CA ASP A 176 7.25 -0.77 -16.20
C ASP A 176 8.75 -0.62 -16.49
N ALA A 177 9.24 0.62 -16.44
CA ALA A 177 10.58 0.98 -16.89
C ALA A 177 11.67 0.27 -16.05
N PRO A 178 12.71 -0.30 -16.68
CA PRO A 178 13.82 -0.90 -15.95
C PRO A 178 14.60 0.18 -15.20
N TYR A 179 14.82 -0.03 -13.91
CA TYR A 179 15.54 0.88 -13.04
C TYR A 179 16.38 0.11 -12.02
N ARG A 180 17.71 0.24 -12.10
CA ARG A 180 18.66 -0.34 -11.12
C ARG A 180 18.38 -1.81 -10.73
N GLY A 181 18.00 -2.64 -11.70
CA GLY A 181 17.75 -4.06 -11.48
C GLY A 181 16.31 -4.43 -11.10
N ILE A 182 15.42 -3.45 -10.99
CA ILE A 182 13.97 -3.66 -10.84
C ILE A 182 13.20 -3.06 -12.03
N ARG A 183 11.87 -3.21 -12.04
CA ARG A 183 10.94 -2.48 -12.91
C ARG A 183 10.11 -1.52 -12.07
N LEU A 184 10.24 -0.22 -12.33
CA LEU A 184 9.69 0.86 -11.51
C LEU A 184 8.18 1.00 -11.72
N PRO A 185 7.33 0.67 -10.72
CA PRO A 185 5.89 0.77 -10.87
C PRO A 185 5.44 2.23 -10.99
N ARG A 186 4.46 2.49 -11.85
CA ARG A 186 3.91 3.84 -12.05
C ARG A 186 2.68 4.13 -11.22
N ARG A 187 1.97 3.09 -10.78
CA ARG A 187 0.68 3.21 -10.09
C ARG A 187 0.64 2.38 -8.84
N PHE A 188 -0.17 2.81 -7.90
CA PHE A 188 -0.40 2.12 -6.63
C PHE A 188 -1.90 2.09 -6.36
N PHE A 189 -2.38 1.02 -5.76
CA PHE A 189 -3.76 0.94 -5.30
C PHE A 189 -3.82 0.72 -3.79
N LYS A 190 -4.96 1.10 -3.22
CA LYS A 190 -5.33 0.79 -1.84
C LYS A 190 -6.79 0.38 -1.78
N ILE A 191 -7.10 -0.72 -1.12
CA ILE A 191 -8.48 -1.17 -0.85
C ILE A 191 -8.65 -1.24 0.66
N ALA A 192 -9.52 -0.41 1.21
CA ALA A 192 -9.95 -0.51 2.61
C ALA A 192 -11.21 -1.38 2.69
N ALA A 193 -11.26 -2.28 3.68
CA ALA A 193 -12.37 -3.18 3.93
C ALA A 193 -12.76 -3.13 5.42
N TRP A 194 -14.07 -3.08 5.69
CA TRP A 194 -14.61 -3.02 7.06
C TRP A 194 -16.00 -3.64 7.15
N THR A 195 -16.40 -4.04 8.35
CA THR A 195 -17.77 -4.50 8.62
C THR A 195 -18.60 -3.37 9.22
N THR A 196 -19.84 -3.19 8.77
CA THR A 196 -20.78 -2.22 9.34
C THR A 196 -21.03 -2.46 10.83
N SER A 197 -21.45 -1.41 11.55
CA SER A 197 -21.62 -1.43 13.01
C SER A 197 -22.74 -2.36 13.52
N ASP A 198 -23.66 -2.76 12.65
CA ASP A 198 -24.62 -3.84 12.91
C ASP A 198 -24.02 -5.25 12.74
N GLY A 199 -22.71 -5.32 12.44
CA GLY A 199 -21.92 -6.54 12.30
C GLY A 199 -22.20 -7.36 11.06
N GLY A 200 -23.12 -6.92 10.18
CA GLY A 200 -23.74 -7.80 9.20
C GLY A 200 -23.20 -7.72 7.78
N SER A 201 -22.56 -6.62 7.38
CA SER A 201 -22.17 -6.40 5.98
C SER A 201 -20.73 -5.94 5.83
N LEU A 202 -19.99 -6.61 4.94
CA LEU A 202 -18.70 -6.14 4.45
C LEU A 202 -18.91 -4.91 3.55
N ARG A 203 -18.02 -3.93 3.67
CA ARG A 203 -17.92 -2.74 2.82
C ARG A 203 -16.49 -2.54 2.39
N THR A 204 -16.31 -2.03 1.18
CA THR A 204 -14.99 -1.71 0.63
C THR A 204 -14.97 -0.36 -0.07
N ALA A 205 -13.78 0.23 -0.14
CA ALA A 205 -13.49 1.39 -0.97
C ALA A 205 -12.10 1.23 -1.56
N ALA A 206 -11.97 1.43 -2.88
CA ALA A 206 -10.71 1.31 -3.60
C ALA A 206 -10.24 2.65 -4.16
N TYR A 207 -8.93 2.86 -4.10
CA TYR A 207 -8.26 4.05 -4.55
C TYR A 207 -7.10 3.66 -5.46
N LEU A 208 -6.88 4.45 -6.51
CA LEU A 208 -5.74 4.31 -7.41
C LEU A 208 -4.99 5.65 -7.48
N LEU A 209 -3.67 5.56 -7.41
CA LEU A 209 -2.77 6.69 -7.51
C LEU A 209 -1.75 6.47 -8.61
N ASP A 210 -1.36 7.54 -9.28
CA ASP A 210 -0.43 7.54 -10.40
C ASP A 210 0.71 8.54 -10.14
N GLN A 211 1.94 8.03 -10.12
CA GLN A 211 3.15 8.82 -9.95
C GLN A 211 3.88 9.09 -11.27
N SER A 212 3.33 8.68 -12.41
CA SER A 212 3.98 8.87 -13.72
C SER A 212 4.43 10.33 -13.96
N PRO A 213 3.62 11.37 -13.64
CA PRO A 213 4.03 12.76 -13.84
C PRO A 213 5.28 13.18 -13.06
N GLU A 214 5.53 12.56 -11.91
CA GLU A 214 6.67 12.84 -11.03
C GLU A 214 7.93 12.08 -11.44
N LEU A 215 7.78 11.03 -12.24
CA LEU A 215 8.90 10.21 -12.70
C LEU A 215 9.64 10.80 -13.91
N ASP A 216 9.02 11.76 -14.61
CA ASP A 216 9.59 12.45 -15.78
C ASP A 216 10.74 13.43 -15.43
N GLY A 217 10.80 13.93 -14.19
CA GLY A 217 11.74 14.99 -13.77
C GLY A 217 12.91 14.54 -12.88
N VAL A 218 12.86 13.30 -12.38
CA VAL A 218 14.01 12.68 -11.70
C VAL A 218 15.04 12.32 -12.79
N ASP A 219 16.30 12.05 -12.46
CA ASP A 219 17.38 11.59 -13.38
C ASP A 219 17.09 10.16 -13.97
N LEU A 220 15.80 9.87 -14.19
CA LEU A 220 15.13 8.73 -14.78
C LEU A 220 14.76 9.01 -16.25
N GLU A 221 15.04 10.20 -16.80
CA GLU A 221 14.78 10.56 -18.20
C GLU A 221 15.24 9.44 -19.15
N ALA A 222 16.43 8.85 -18.94
CA ALA A 222 16.93 7.79 -19.80
C ALA A 222 16.19 6.44 -19.66
N ALA A 223 15.55 6.18 -18.52
CA ALA A 223 14.75 5.00 -18.25
C ALA A 223 13.31 5.17 -18.78
N PHE A 224 12.69 6.33 -18.56
CA PHE A 224 11.33 6.63 -19.01
C PHE A 224 11.24 7.05 -20.47
N ALA A 225 12.25 7.73 -21.04
CA ALA A 225 12.25 8.07 -22.48
C ALA A 225 12.15 6.82 -23.37
N ARG A 226 12.73 5.69 -22.93
CA ARG A 226 12.61 4.41 -23.68
C ARG A 226 11.26 3.72 -23.49
N ALA A 227 10.59 3.93 -22.35
CA ALA A 227 9.26 3.39 -22.08
C ALA A 227 8.18 4.18 -22.85
N HIS A 228 8.31 5.51 -22.88
CA HIS A 228 7.39 6.41 -23.57
C HIS A 228 7.34 6.16 -25.10
N GLU A 229 8.46 5.72 -25.70
CA GLU A 229 8.53 5.31 -27.11
C GLU A 229 7.71 4.03 -27.42
N GLN A 230 7.35 3.23 -26.41
CA GLN A 230 6.65 1.94 -26.57
C GLN A 230 5.12 2.02 -26.39
N GLY A 231 4.57 3.23 -26.32
CA GLY A 231 3.11 3.43 -26.27
C GLY A 231 2.54 3.37 -24.86
N ASP A 232 3.27 3.91 -23.88
CA ASP A 232 2.81 4.07 -22.51
C ASP A 232 1.38 4.65 -22.46
N PRO A 233 0.50 4.11 -21.60
CA PRO A 233 -0.76 4.77 -21.31
C PRO A 233 -0.46 6.17 -20.74
N PRO A 234 -1.19 7.21 -21.16
CA PRO A 234 -0.98 8.55 -20.63
C PRO A 234 -1.15 8.54 -19.10
N PRO A 235 -0.43 9.43 -18.37
CA PRO A 235 -0.70 9.66 -16.96
C PRO A 235 -2.18 9.93 -16.74
N LEU A 236 -2.69 9.65 -15.55
CA LEU A 236 -4.08 9.92 -15.20
C LEU A 236 -4.38 11.43 -15.14
N GLY A 237 -4.39 12.12 -16.28
CA GLY A 237 -4.78 13.54 -16.41
C GLY A 237 -4.21 14.48 -15.34
N PRO A 238 -4.93 15.58 -15.01
CA PRO A 238 -4.52 16.49 -13.94
C PRO A 238 -4.77 15.95 -12.52
N TYR A 239 -5.41 14.79 -12.37
CA TYR A 239 -5.81 14.23 -11.08
C TYR A 239 -4.93 13.03 -10.75
N ARG A 240 -4.15 13.06 -9.69
CA ARG A 240 -3.19 11.97 -9.40
C ARG A 240 -3.76 10.88 -8.49
N THR A 241 -5.01 11.04 -8.05
CA THR A 241 -5.71 10.08 -7.18
C THR A 241 -7.17 9.97 -7.54
N TYR A 242 -7.67 8.75 -7.55
CA TYR A 242 -9.03 8.42 -7.91
C TYR A 242 -9.60 7.45 -6.90
N GLN A 243 -10.86 7.61 -6.55
CA GLN A 243 -11.65 6.48 -6.11
C GLN A 243 -12.10 5.70 -7.35
N VAL A 244 -11.88 4.40 -7.34
CA VAL A 244 -12.13 3.52 -8.49
C VAL A 244 -12.95 2.30 -8.06
N PRO A 245 -13.68 1.65 -8.98
CA PRO A 245 -14.32 0.37 -8.68
C PRO A 245 -13.27 -0.69 -8.33
N VAL A 246 -13.50 -1.50 -7.29
CA VAL A 246 -12.60 -2.62 -6.92
C VAL A 246 -12.42 -3.59 -8.09
N ARG A 247 -13.45 -3.80 -8.90
CA ARG A 247 -13.38 -4.63 -10.11
C ARG A 247 -12.34 -4.12 -11.14
N ASP A 248 -12.09 -2.82 -11.18
CA ASP A 248 -11.11 -2.25 -12.09
C ASP A 248 -9.68 -2.49 -11.56
N ILE A 249 -9.50 -2.50 -10.22
CA ILE A 249 -8.26 -3.00 -9.61
C ILE A 249 -8.05 -4.48 -9.96
N ALA A 250 -9.10 -5.31 -9.88
CA ALA A 250 -9.03 -6.73 -10.24
C ALA A 250 -8.59 -6.93 -11.69
N GLU A 251 -9.14 -6.14 -12.62
CA GLU A 251 -8.76 -6.19 -14.04
C GLU A 251 -7.31 -5.74 -14.27
N MET A 252 -6.84 -4.67 -13.60
CA MET A 252 -5.47 -4.17 -13.76
C MET A 252 -4.40 -5.09 -13.16
N THR A 253 -4.74 -5.82 -12.09
CA THR A 253 -3.79 -6.62 -11.32
C THR A 253 -3.88 -8.11 -11.59
N GLY A 254 -5.02 -8.58 -12.10
CA GLY A 254 -5.35 -10.00 -12.18
C GLY A 254 -5.61 -10.64 -10.81
N PHE A 255 -5.87 -9.87 -9.74
CA PHE A 255 -6.20 -10.47 -8.45
C PHE A 255 -7.65 -10.92 -8.37
N ASP A 256 -7.90 -12.05 -7.70
CA ASP A 256 -9.27 -12.44 -7.36
C ASP A 256 -9.79 -11.58 -6.21
N LEU A 257 -10.50 -10.52 -6.58
CA LEU A 257 -11.10 -9.54 -5.67
C LEU A 257 -12.64 -9.59 -5.70
N ALA A 258 -13.23 -10.71 -6.14
CA ALA A 258 -14.69 -10.79 -6.35
C ALA A 258 -15.49 -10.41 -5.10
N GLN A 259 -15.12 -10.96 -3.92
CA GLN A 259 -15.77 -10.63 -2.65
C GLN A 259 -15.66 -9.14 -2.32
N LEU A 260 -14.48 -8.54 -2.51
CA LEU A 260 -14.27 -7.12 -2.22
C LEU A 260 -15.04 -6.24 -3.19
N ALA A 261 -15.19 -6.66 -4.45
CA ALA A 261 -15.96 -5.94 -5.46
C ALA A 261 -17.47 -5.98 -5.21
N GLU A 262 -18.00 -7.09 -4.68
CA GLU A 262 -19.41 -7.18 -4.27
C GLU A 262 -19.73 -6.26 -3.09
N ALA A 263 -18.73 -5.96 -2.25
CA ALA A 263 -18.84 -5.09 -1.08
C ALA A 263 -18.56 -3.60 -1.38
N ASP A 264 -18.26 -3.24 -2.62
CA ASP A 264 -17.83 -1.89 -3.02
C ASP A 264 -18.89 -0.83 -2.72
N THR A 265 -18.46 0.23 -2.03
CA THR A 265 -19.30 1.38 -1.69
C THR A 265 -19.45 2.36 -2.85
N LEU A 266 -18.55 2.33 -3.82
CA LEU A 266 -18.60 3.19 -5.00
C LEU A 266 -19.76 2.77 -5.90
N ARG A 267 -20.87 3.50 -5.80
CA ARG A 267 -22.01 3.31 -6.70
C ARG A 267 -21.78 4.12 -7.97
N PRO A 268 -21.82 3.50 -9.16
CA PRO A 268 -21.85 4.26 -10.41
C PRO A 268 -23.04 5.22 -10.37
N VAL A 269 -22.80 6.52 -10.42
CA VAL A 269 -23.86 7.51 -10.61
C VAL A 269 -24.05 7.65 -12.12
N PRO A 270 -25.15 7.15 -12.73
CA PRO A 270 -25.29 7.05 -14.18
C PRO A 270 -25.39 8.40 -14.93
N THR A 271 -25.34 9.52 -14.23
CA THR A 271 -25.77 10.83 -14.73
C THR A 271 -24.66 11.88 -14.83
N ILE A 272 -23.39 11.53 -14.60
CA ILE A 272 -22.26 12.44 -14.85
C ILE A 272 -21.44 11.80 -15.97
N GLU A 273 -21.45 12.40 -17.16
CA GLU A 273 -20.43 12.09 -18.17
C GLU A 273 -19.07 12.34 -17.51
N PRO A 274 -18.19 11.33 -17.42
CA PRO A 274 -16.87 11.52 -16.86
C PRO A 274 -16.14 12.61 -17.67
N PRO A 275 -15.31 13.45 -17.03
CA PRO A 275 -14.44 14.36 -17.76
C PRO A 275 -13.68 13.61 -18.87
N ASP A 276 -13.51 14.26 -20.02
CA ASP A 276 -12.86 13.63 -21.19
C ASP A 276 -11.56 12.91 -20.80
N GLY A 277 -11.47 11.62 -21.15
CA GLY A 277 -10.30 10.77 -20.87
C GLY A 277 -10.34 9.99 -19.56
N ILE A 278 -11.36 10.15 -18.72
CA ILE A 278 -11.53 9.36 -17.48
C ILE A 278 -12.42 8.14 -17.74
N ARG A 279 -12.01 6.96 -17.25
CA ARG A 279 -12.79 5.71 -17.37
C ARG A 279 -14.13 5.84 -16.64
N GLU A 280 -15.19 5.29 -17.23
CA GLU A 280 -16.53 5.30 -16.63
C GLU A 280 -16.50 4.71 -15.21
N GLY A 281 -17.07 5.45 -14.25
CA GLY A 281 -17.14 5.05 -12.84
C GLY A 281 -15.95 5.47 -11.97
N TRP A 282 -14.90 6.09 -12.53
CA TRP A 282 -13.80 6.64 -11.75
C TRP A 282 -14.13 8.04 -11.25
N VAL A 283 -13.84 8.31 -9.98
CA VAL A 283 -14.10 9.61 -9.35
C VAL A 283 -12.76 10.28 -9.03
N PRO A 284 -12.39 11.39 -9.70
CA PRO A 284 -11.17 12.12 -9.38
C PRO A 284 -11.26 12.75 -7.99
N LEU A 285 -10.18 12.63 -7.23
CA LEU A 285 -10.06 13.20 -5.90
C LEU A 285 -9.08 14.37 -5.91
N THR A 286 -9.51 15.49 -5.35
CA THR A 286 -8.75 16.75 -5.21
C THR A 286 -8.60 17.19 -3.76
N SER A 287 -9.33 16.56 -2.85
CA SER A 287 -9.26 16.78 -1.40
C SER A 287 -9.64 15.50 -0.65
N VAL A 288 -9.09 15.34 0.55
CA VAL A 288 -9.43 14.27 1.50
C VAL A 288 -10.90 14.26 1.91
N ASP A 289 -11.60 15.40 1.83
CA ASP A 289 -13.02 15.51 2.19
C ASP A 289 -13.94 14.75 1.21
N GLN A 290 -13.40 14.34 0.06
CA GLN A 290 -14.12 13.59 -0.97
C GLN A 290 -14.05 12.07 -0.76
N LEU A 291 -13.27 11.60 0.23
CA LEU A 291 -13.17 10.19 0.55
C LEU A 291 -14.49 9.67 1.15
N SER A 292 -14.88 8.47 0.74
CA SER A 292 -16.09 7.81 1.24
C SER A 292 -15.73 6.58 2.07
N PHE A 293 -16.25 6.54 3.30
CA PHE A 293 -16.12 5.47 4.29
C PHE A 293 -17.47 5.23 4.99
#